data_AF-A0A5C4QZS5-F1
#
_entry.id   AF-A0A5C4QZS5-F1
#
_cell.length_a   1.000
_cell.length_b   1.000
_cell.length_c   1.000
_cell.angle_alpha   90.00
_cell.angle_beta   90.00
_cell.angle_gamma   90.00
#
_symmetry.space_group_name_H-M   'P 1'
#
loop_
_entity.id
_entity.type
_entity.pdbx_description
1 polymer ?
#
loop_
_entity_poly.entity_id
_entity_poly.type
_entity_poly.pdbx_seq_one_letter_code
_entity_poly.pdbx_strand_id
1 'polypeptide(L)'
;MWRGWWTTRRATPRRPRRSAHPARRSPCRQINRRVRHGALGRPAPGIDCRCRAVASVAVDDTAATRQTTQEYVDRLEGRDWQGLAGLLTDDVVYEMPQTRERIRGRDAFLRFTIDYPGDWHLRVRRVVADDRMAALWLDVRVGAEQLDACVWIEVSHSGLINRIVDYWPAPYDPPPGREHLTERW
;
A
#
# COMPACT_ATOMS: atom_id res chain seq x y z
N MET A 1 -15.10 18.64 1.20
CA MET A 1 -16.00 18.13 0.16
C MET A 1 -15.68 16.69 -0.25
N TRP A 2 -14.59 16.08 0.27
CA TRP A 2 -14.49 14.61 0.30
C TRP A 2 -15.67 13.96 1.03
N ARG A 3 -16.17 14.65 2.06
CA ARG A 3 -17.37 14.30 2.82
C ARG A 3 -18.65 14.21 2.00
N GLY A 4 -18.77 14.96 0.90
CA GLY A 4 -20.03 15.14 0.16
C GLY A 4 -20.47 13.90 -0.62
N TRP A 5 -19.52 13.09 -1.08
CA TRP A 5 -19.82 11.82 -1.76
C TRP A 5 -20.32 10.74 -0.78
N TRP A 6 -19.72 10.69 0.42
CA TRP A 6 -19.99 9.66 1.43
C TRP A 6 -21.30 9.88 2.20
N THR A 7 -21.74 11.13 2.40
CA THR A 7 -23.01 11.40 3.11
C THR A 7 -24.25 11.08 2.26
N THR A 8 -24.13 11.09 0.93
CA THR A 8 -25.26 10.88 0.01
C THR A 8 -25.64 9.43 -0.26
N ARG A 9 -24.86 8.42 0.18
CA ARG A 9 -25.19 6.99 -0.03
C ARG A 9 -25.23 6.20 1.28
N ARG A 10 -26.17 6.50 2.17
CA ARG A 10 -26.55 5.53 3.22
C ARG A 10 -27.40 4.42 2.61
N ALA A 11 -26.75 3.38 2.10
CA ALA A 11 -27.40 2.10 1.87
C ALA A 11 -27.65 1.40 3.22
N THR A 12 -28.90 1.06 3.50
CA THR A 12 -29.32 0.25 4.65
C THR A 12 -28.55 -1.08 4.70
N PRO A 13 -27.90 -1.45 5.82
CA PRO A 13 -27.12 -2.69 5.87
C PRO A 13 -28.04 -3.91 5.97
N ARG A 14 -28.02 -4.77 4.94
CA ARG A 14 -28.55 -6.14 5.02
C ARG A 14 -27.50 -7.04 5.70
N ARG A 15 -27.89 -7.67 6.82
CA ARG A 15 -27.09 -8.66 7.56
C ARG A 15 -26.81 -9.92 6.69
N PRO A 16 -25.57 -10.43 6.63
CA PRO A 16 -25.32 -11.78 6.16
C PRO A 16 -25.43 -12.81 7.31
N ARG A 17 -26.08 -13.94 7.01
CA ARG A 17 -26.22 -15.12 7.88
C ARG A 17 -24.89 -15.85 8.02
N ARG A 18 -24.59 -16.31 9.25
CA ARG A 18 -23.47 -17.21 9.58
C ARG A 18 -23.76 -18.62 9.05
N SER A 19 -22.74 -19.28 8.50
CA SER A 19 -22.67 -20.74 8.41
C SER A 19 -21.29 -21.22 8.86
N ALA A 20 -21.30 -22.18 9.79
CA ALA A 20 -20.15 -22.82 10.39
C ALA A 20 -19.61 -23.95 9.52
N HIS A 21 -18.29 -24.20 9.57
CA HIS A 21 -17.70 -25.46 9.12
C HIS A 21 -16.70 -25.98 10.19
N PRO A 22 -16.70 -27.29 10.48
CA PRO A 22 -15.94 -27.86 11.58
C PRO A 22 -14.54 -28.34 11.17
N ALA A 23 -13.66 -28.38 12.18
CA ALA A 23 -12.30 -28.89 12.13
C ALA A 23 -12.22 -30.41 11.96
N ARG A 24 -11.20 -30.90 11.25
CA ARG A 24 -10.64 -32.26 11.45
C ARG A 24 -9.12 -32.28 11.36
N ARG A 25 -8.57 -33.14 12.21
CA ARG A 25 -7.18 -33.32 12.65
C ARG A 25 -6.34 -34.17 11.66
N SER A 26 -5.03 -33.98 11.77
CA SER A 26 -3.85 -34.79 11.35
C SER A 26 -3.93 -36.29 11.75
N PRO A 27 -2.90 -37.17 11.58
CA PRO A 27 -1.54 -36.99 11.03
C PRO A 27 -1.04 -38.17 10.14
N CYS A 28 0.16 -38.08 9.56
CA CYS A 28 0.95 -39.28 9.29
C CYS A 28 2.46 -39.05 9.48
N ARG A 29 3.09 -40.11 9.97
CA ARG A 29 4.40 -40.20 10.62
C ARG A 29 5.57 -40.31 9.63
N GLN A 30 6.71 -39.82 10.10
CA GLN A 30 8.10 -40.25 9.92
C GLN A 30 8.36 -41.51 9.07
N ILE A 31 9.45 -41.47 8.28
CA ILE A 31 10.50 -42.51 8.25
C ILE A 31 11.84 -41.92 7.77
N ASN A 32 12.88 -42.18 8.57
CA ASN A 32 14.30 -41.92 8.32
C ASN A 32 14.85 -42.71 7.12
N ARG A 33 15.90 -42.19 6.46
CA ARG A 33 17.02 -43.06 6.04
C ARG A 33 18.36 -42.31 5.93
N ARG A 34 19.34 -42.88 6.63
CA ARG A 34 20.77 -42.57 6.64
C ARG A 34 21.40 -42.82 5.26
N VAL A 35 22.38 -42.02 4.89
CA VAL A 35 23.38 -42.37 3.85
C VAL A 35 24.75 -42.46 4.52
N ARG A 36 25.47 -43.56 4.26
CA ARG A 36 26.85 -43.82 4.71
C ARG A 36 27.86 -43.44 3.63
N HIS A 37 29.06 -43.15 4.11
CA HIS A 37 30.35 -42.82 3.51
C HIS A 37 30.74 -43.41 2.14
N GLY A 38 31.49 -42.59 1.38
CA GLY A 38 32.86 -42.93 0.98
C GLY A 38 33.13 -43.05 -0.52
N ALA A 39 33.88 -42.10 -1.09
CA ALA A 39 34.93 -42.35 -2.08
C ALA A 39 35.69 -41.04 -2.40
N LEU A 40 37.01 -41.06 -2.18
CA LEU A 40 37.96 -40.04 -2.61
C LEU A 40 38.19 -40.18 -4.13
N GLY A 41 37.77 -39.17 -4.90
CA GLY A 41 38.05 -39.04 -6.33
C GLY A 41 38.83 -37.76 -6.60
N ARG A 42 39.89 -37.86 -7.42
CA ARG A 42 40.82 -36.77 -7.81
C ARG A 42 40.09 -35.69 -8.63
N PRO A 43 40.44 -34.39 -8.51
CA PRO A 43 39.80 -33.35 -9.32
C PRO A 43 40.39 -33.26 -10.73
N ALA A 44 39.51 -33.08 -11.71
CA ALA A 44 39.82 -32.76 -13.11
C ALA A 44 40.22 -31.27 -13.26
N PRO A 45 40.96 -30.88 -14.32
CA PRO A 45 41.45 -29.52 -14.49
C PRO A 45 40.34 -28.56 -14.93
N GLY A 46 40.52 -27.30 -14.53
CA GLY A 46 39.50 -26.26 -14.48
C GLY A 46 38.84 -25.92 -15.81
N ILE A 47 37.51 -25.93 -15.79
CA ILE A 47 36.68 -25.04 -16.59
C ILE A 47 36.35 -23.88 -15.66
N ASP A 48 37.02 -22.76 -15.86
CA ASP A 48 36.74 -21.49 -15.20
C ASP A 48 35.41 -20.95 -15.76
N CYS A 49 34.30 -21.52 -15.28
CA CYS A 49 32.97 -20.95 -15.45
C CYS A 49 32.91 -19.68 -14.61
N ARG A 50 33.44 -18.58 -15.15
CA ARG A 50 33.07 -17.23 -14.72
C ARG A 50 31.61 -17.00 -15.11
N CYS A 51 30.71 -17.55 -14.31
CA CYS A 51 29.40 -16.94 -14.11
C CYS A 51 29.70 -15.58 -13.51
N ARG A 52 29.78 -14.57 -14.38
CA ARG A 52 29.81 -13.17 -13.98
C ARG A 52 28.48 -12.96 -13.27
N ALA A 53 28.48 -13.08 -11.94
CA ALA A 53 27.39 -12.61 -11.13
C ALA A 53 27.25 -11.13 -11.49
N VAL A 54 26.24 -10.82 -12.31
CA VAL A 54 25.71 -9.48 -12.36
C VAL A 54 25.22 -9.24 -10.94
N ALA A 55 26.02 -8.52 -10.16
CA ALA A 55 25.55 -7.92 -8.94
C ALA A 55 24.36 -7.06 -9.39
N SER A 56 23.15 -7.56 -9.16
CA SER A 56 21.99 -6.68 -9.14
C SER A 56 22.39 -5.59 -8.17
N VAL A 57 22.44 -4.35 -8.64
CA VAL A 57 22.43 -3.22 -7.73
C VAL A 57 21.23 -3.50 -6.84
N ALA A 58 21.47 -3.81 -5.57
CA ALA A 58 20.40 -3.90 -4.61
C ALA A 58 19.81 -2.49 -4.63
N VAL A 59 18.71 -2.34 -5.33
CA VAL A 59 17.92 -1.13 -5.27
C VAL A 59 17.63 -0.98 -3.79
N ASP A 60 17.99 0.15 -3.23
CA ASP A 60 17.58 0.45 -1.87
C ASP A 60 16.05 0.51 -1.91
N ASP A 61 15.40 -0.57 -1.45
CA ASP A 61 13.95 -0.73 -1.45
C ASP A 61 13.30 0.51 -0.81
N THR A 62 13.93 1.11 0.21
CA THR A 62 13.46 2.34 0.84
C THR A 62 13.48 3.53 -0.12
N ALA A 63 14.56 3.71 -0.88
CA ALA A 63 14.69 4.81 -1.83
C ALA A 63 13.73 4.64 -3.01
N ALA A 64 13.59 3.42 -3.54
CA ALA A 64 12.65 3.12 -4.61
C ALA A 64 11.20 3.28 -4.16
N THR A 65 10.84 2.78 -2.98
CA THR A 65 9.50 2.94 -2.40
C THR A 65 9.16 4.42 -2.21
N ARG A 66 10.11 5.23 -1.71
CA ARG A 66 9.94 6.68 -1.61
C ARG A 66 9.67 7.32 -2.97
N GLN A 67 10.42 6.92 -4.00
CA GLN A 67 10.24 7.44 -5.36
C GLN A 67 8.87 7.05 -5.93
N THR A 68 8.51 5.76 -5.92
CA THR A 68 7.21 5.26 -6.38
C THR A 68 6.05 5.98 -5.67
N THR A 69 6.20 6.23 -4.37
CA THR A 69 5.21 6.92 -3.55
C THR A 69 5.05 8.40 -3.93
N GLN A 70 6.16 9.09 -4.24
CA GLN A 70 6.11 10.47 -4.73
C GLN A 70 5.47 10.53 -6.13
N GLU A 71 5.89 9.62 -7.03
CA GLU A 71 5.33 9.51 -8.37
C GLU A 71 3.82 9.24 -8.32
N TYR A 72 3.34 8.39 -7.42
CA TYR A 72 1.91 8.16 -7.22
C TYR A 72 1.12 9.47 -7.00
N VAL A 73 1.63 10.37 -6.15
CA VAL A 73 0.99 11.66 -5.89
C VAL A 73 1.11 12.59 -7.10
N ASP A 74 2.28 12.63 -7.74
CA ASP A 74 2.52 13.49 -8.89
C ASP A 74 1.62 13.10 -10.09
N ARG A 75 1.40 11.79 -10.32
CA ARG A 75 0.50 11.30 -11.37
C ARG A 75 -0.97 11.57 -11.04
N LEU A 76 -1.36 11.44 -9.78
CA LEU A 76 -2.71 11.83 -9.33
C LEU A 76 -2.95 13.33 -9.55
N GLU A 77 -2.04 14.18 -9.09
CA GLU A 77 -2.16 15.63 -9.26
C GLU A 77 -2.20 16.03 -10.74
N GLY A 78 -1.36 15.41 -11.57
CA GLY A 78 -1.31 15.65 -13.01
C GLY A 78 -2.44 15.00 -13.81
N ARG A 79 -3.32 14.21 -13.19
CA ARG A 79 -4.37 13.41 -13.86
C ARG A 79 -3.79 12.47 -14.93
N ASP A 80 -2.55 12.01 -14.73
CA ASP A 80 -1.90 11.05 -15.61
C ASP A 80 -2.37 9.63 -15.26
N TRP A 81 -3.56 9.28 -15.74
CA TRP A 81 -4.19 7.99 -15.45
C TRP A 81 -3.41 6.80 -16.02
N GLN A 82 -2.78 6.98 -17.18
CA GLN A 82 -1.95 5.95 -17.79
C GLN A 82 -0.67 5.74 -16.98
N GLY A 83 -0.02 6.82 -16.56
CA GLY A 83 1.14 6.77 -15.69
C GLY A 83 0.82 6.16 -14.33
N LEU A 84 -0.29 6.57 -13.71
CA LEU A 84 -0.78 5.99 -12.46
C LEU A 84 -1.06 4.49 -12.62
N ALA A 85 -1.68 4.06 -13.71
CA ALA A 85 -1.92 2.65 -13.99
C ALA A 85 -0.61 1.83 -14.01
N GLY A 86 0.47 2.41 -14.54
CA GLY A 86 1.79 1.79 -14.59
C GLY A 86 2.47 1.62 -13.22
N LEU A 87 2.00 2.31 -12.18
CA LEU A 87 2.53 2.18 -10.82
C LEU A 87 1.79 1.13 -9.98
N LEU A 88 0.68 0.57 -10.46
CA LEU A 88 -0.22 -0.27 -9.68
C LEU A 88 -0.17 -1.73 -10.14
N THR A 89 -0.21 -2.67 -9.19
CA THR A 89 -0.49 -4.07 -9.53
C THR A 89 -1.92 -4.22 -10.05
N ASP A 90 -2.16 -5.24 -10.88
CA ASP A 90 -3.49 -5.52 -11.42
C ASP A 90 -4.53 -5.76 -10.31
N ASP A 91 -4.08 -6.31 -9.17
CA ASP A 91 -4.88 -6.71 -8.01
C ASP A 91 -4.81 -5.71 -6.83
N VAL A 92 -4.31 -4.50 -7.05
CA VAL A 92 -4.15 -3.47 -6.01
C VAL A 92 -5.40 -3.31 -5.14
N VAL A 93 -5.19 -3.18 -3.83
CA VAL A 93 -6.27 -2.97 -2.87
C VAL A 93 -6.20 -1.56 -2.29
N TYR A 94 -7.25 -0.78 -2.51
CA TYR A 94 -7.43 0.54 -1.90
C TYR A 94 -8.44 0.45 -0.75
N GLU A 95 -8.10 0.98 0.42
CA GLU A 95 -8.91 0.91 1.64
C GLU A 95 -9.15 2.30 2.25
N MET A 96 -10.38 2.52 2.70
CA MET A 96 -10.75 3.68 3.52
C MET A 96 -11.35 3.19 4.84
N PRO A 97 -10.53 2.97 5.88
CA PRO A 97 -11.00 2.39 7.14
C PRO A 97 -12.08 3.22 7.84
N GLN A 98 -12.02 4.55 7.73
CA GLN A 98 -13.01 5.46 8.35
C GLN A 98 -14.44 5.24 7.84
N THR A 99 -14.60 4.84 6.58
CA THR A 99 -15.91 4.54 5.97
C THR A 99 -16.17 3.05 5.80
N ARG A 100 -15.18 2.20 6.14
CA ARG A 100 -15.20 0.74 6.01
C ARG A 100 -15.35 0.27 4.57
N GLU A 101 -14.73 1.00 3.64
CA GLU A 101 -14.78 0.70 2.22
C GLU A 101 -13.46 0.15 1.70
N ARG A 102 -13.57 -0.65 0.64
CA ARG A 102 -12.43 -1.27 -0.01
C ARG A 102 -12.71 -1.47 -1.49
N ILE A 103 -11.79 -1.00 -2.32
CA ILE A 103 -11.80 -1.16 -3.78
C ILE A 103 -10.71 -2.16 -4.15
N ARG A 104 -11.00 -3.05 -5.10
CA ARG A 104 -10.06 -4.08 -5.57
C ARG A 104 -9.85 -3.98 -7.06
N GLY A 105 -8.59 -4.10 -7.44
CA GLY A 105 -8.15 -4.13 -8.82
C GLY A 105 -7.89 -2.73 -9.35
N ARG A 106 -6.88 -2.64 -10.22
CA ARG A 106 -6.40 -1.39 -10.81
C ARG A 106 -7.51 -0.60 -11.49
N ASP A 107 -8.31 -1.26 -12.34
CA ASP A 107 -9.35 -0.59 -13.13
C ASP A 107 -10.43 0.04 -12.26
N ALA A 108 -10.85 -0.65 -11.19
CA ALA A 108 -11.85 -0.13 -10.27
C ALA A 108 -11.31 1.06 -9.45
N PHE A 109 -10.04 1.01 -9.05
CA PHE A 109 -9.37 2.12 -8.37
C PHE A 109 -9.23 3.34 -9.29
N LEU A 110 -8.75 3.16 -10.52
CA LEU A 110 -8.65 4.25 -11.50
C LEU A 110 -10.02 4.87 -11.79
N ARG A 111 -11.05 4.05 -11.98
CA ARG A 111 -12.43 4.51 -12.16
C ARG A 111 -12.89 5.38 -11.00
N PHE A 112 -12.64 4.93 -9.76
CA PHE A 112 -12.98 5.69 -8.56
C PHE A 112 -12.29 7.06 -8.53
N THR A 113 -11.01 7.12 -8.85
CA THR A 113 -10.23 8.36 -8.85
C THR A 113 -10.66 9.31 -9.99
N ILE A 114 -10.96 8.77 -11.18
CA ILE A 114 -11.43 9.54 -12.34
C ILE A 114 -12.83 10.11 -12.12
N ASP A 115 -13.74 9.28 -11.59
CA ASP A 115 -15.14 9.66 -11.35
C ASP A 115 -15.28 10.59 -10.13
N TYR A 116 -14.17 10.87 -9.42
CA TYR A 116 -14.18 11.72 -8.23
C TYR A 116 -14.50 13.18 -8.61
N PRO A 117 -15.60 13.74 -8.08
CA PRO A 117 -16.03 15.06 -8.50
C PRO A 117 -15.20 16.17 -7.87
N GLY A 118 -15.21 17.32 -8.53
CA GLY A 118 -14.64 18.56 -8.02
C GLY A 118 -13.20 18.78 -8.46
N ASP A 119 -12.77 20.02 -8.26
CA ASP A 119 -11.41 20.45 -8.54
C ASP A 119 -10.55 20.25 -7.29
N TRP A 120 -9.80 19.16 -7.28
CA TRP A 120 -8.96 18.76 -6.15
C TRP A 120 -7.47 18.93 -6.44
N HIS A 121 -6.67 19.28 -5.45
CA HIS A 121 -5.22 19.38 -5.60
C HIS A 121 -4.53 18.68 -4.44
N LEU A 122 -3.42 18.02 -4.73
CA LEU A 122 -2.61 17.26 -3.79
C LEU A 122 -1.21 17.87 -3.73
N ARG A 123 -0.71 18.07 -2.52
CA ARG A 123 0.68 18.45 -2.28
C ARG A 123 1.27 17.58 -1.18
N VAL A 124 2.39 16.95 -1.45
CA VAL A 124 3.13 16.19 -0.44
C VAL A 124 3.71 17.15 0.61
N ARG A 125 3.32 16.95 1.87
CA ARG A 125 3.97 17.61 3.03
C ARG A 125 5.13 16.78 3.56
N ARG A 126 4.95 15.45 3.59
CA ARG A 126 5.97 14.53 4.09
C ARG A 126 5.81 13.15 3.46
N VAL A 127 6.96 12.52 3.17
CA VAL A 127 7.07 11.09 2.85
C VAL A 127 7.99 10.43 3.84
N VAL A 128 7.57 9.30 4.41
CA VAL A 128 8.42 8.37 5.14
C VAL A 128 8.36 7.05 4.41
N ALA A 129 9.50 6.46 4.11
CA ALA A 129 9.59 5.14 3.49
C ALA A 129 10.50 4.26 4.36
N ASP A 130 10.20 2.97 4.40
CA ASP A 130 10.94 1.93 5.09
C ASP A 130 10.76 0.60 4.33
N ASP A 131 11.83 0.11 3.71
CA ASP A 131 11.79 -1.07 2.81
C ASP A 131 10.69 -0.89 1.74
N ARG A 132 9.68 -1.75 1.74
CA ARG A 132 8.56 -1.74 0.79
C ARG A 132 7.31 -1.03 1.30
N MET A 133 7.43 -0.26 2.38
CA MET A 133 6.32 0.47 3.00
C MET A 133 6.56 1.98 2.93
N ALA A 134 5.50 2.75 2.75
CA ALA A 134 5.55 4.20 2.89
C ALA A 134 4.32 4.78 3.59
N ALA A 135 4.53 5.95 4.20
CA ALA A 135 3.51 6.81 4.74
C ALA A 135 3.65 8.23 4.17
N LEU A 136 2.55 8.78 3.71
CA LEU A 136 2.41 10.11 3.17
C LEU A 136 1.57 10.96 4.12
N TRP A 137 1.97 12.22 4.28
CA TRP A 137 1.08 13.29 4.72
C TRP A 137 0.90 14.26 3.56
N LEU A 138 -0.34 14.42 3.11
CA LEU A 138 -0.73 15.32 2.04
C LEU A 138 -1.49 16.53 2.58
N ASP A 139 -1.19 17.69 2.01
CA ASP A 139 -2.08 18.85 1.97
C ASP A 139 -2.99 18.66 0.76
N VAL A 140 -4.30 18.63 1.00
CA VAL A 140 -5.31 18.40 -0.02
C VAL A 140 -6.24 19.59 -0.08
N ARG A 141 -6.42 20.15 -1.27
CA ARG A 141 -7.43 21.18 -1.53
C ARG A 141 -8.56 20.59 -2.34
N VAL A 142 -9.80 20.93 -2.01
CA VAL A 142 -10.97 20.67 -2.88
C VAL A 142 -11.79 21.94 -2.96
N GLY A 143 -11.72 22.63 -4.10
CA GLY A 143 -12.19 24.01 -4.22
C GLY A 143 -11.51 24.93 -3.21
N ALA A 144 -12.28 25.48 -2.27
CA ALA A 144 -11.77 26.37 -1.22
C ALA A 144 -11.37 25.62 0.08
N GLU A 145 -11.75 24.36 0.24
CA GLU A 145 -11.51 23.60 1.46
C GLU A 145 -10.11 23.00 1.47
N GLN A 146 -9.38 23.17 2.56
CA GLN A 146 -8.10 22.51 2.84
C GLN A 146 -8.32 21.36 3.82
N LEU A 147 -7.68 20.23 3.53
CA LEU A 147 -7.80 18.97 4.24
C LEU A 147 -6.41 18.34 4.39
N ASP A 148 -6.21 17.61 5.48
CA ASP A 148 -5.08 16.70 5.60
C ASP A 148 -5.49 15.31 5.13
N ALA A 149 -4.58 14.61 4.45
CA ALA A 149 -4.71 13.18 4.18
C ALA A 149 -3.45 12.44 4.65
N CYS A 150 -3.66 11.27 5.26
CA CYS A 150 -2.60 10.33 5.59
C CYS A 150 -2.79 9.07 4.75
N VAL A 151 -1.83 8.79 3.88
CA VAL A 151 -1.90 7.66 2.95
C VAL A 151 -0.78 6.68 3.25
N TRP A 152 -1.12 5.41 3.42
CA TRP A 152 -0.15 4.33 3.62
C TRP A 152 -0.07 3.50 2.35
N ILE A 153 1.15 3.22 1.89
CA ILE A 153 1.41 2.50 0.65
C ILE A 153 2.26 1.27 0.95
N GLU A 154 1.87 0.14 0.38
CA GLU A 154 2.69 -1.06 0.28
C GLU A 154 3.10 -1.26 -1.18
N VAL A 155 4.39 -1.56 -1.39
CA VAL A 155 4.99 -1.82 -2.70
C VAL A 155 5.36 -3.29 -2.79
N SER A 156 5.08 -3.92 -3.93
CA SER A 156 5.44 -5.30 -4.19
C SER A 156 6.95 -5.44 -4.44
N HIS A 157 7.44 -6.68 -4.45
CA HIS A 157 8.83 -6.97 -4.86
C HIS A 157 9.16 -6.56 -6.30
N SER A 158 8.14 -6.31 -7.14
CA SER A 158 8.33 -5.81 -8.50
C SER A 158 8.32 -4.28 -8.59
N GLY A 159 8.28 -3.57 -7.46
CA GLY A 159 8.27 -2.10 -7.41
C GLY A 159 6.90 -1.47 -7.69
N LEU A 160 5.83 -2.26 -7.76
CA LEU A 160 4.46 -1.77 -8.03
C LEU A 160 3.66 -1.67 -6.74
N ILE A 161 2.81 -0.65 -6.61
CA ILE A 161 1.91 -0.46 -5.48
C ILE A 161 0.84 -1.54 -5.50
N ASN A 162 0.75 -2.33 -4.42
CA ASN A 162 -0.23 -3.41 -4.27
C ASN A 162 -1.27 -3.11 -3.18
N ARG A 163 -1.02 -2.14 -2.30
CA ARG A 163 -1.99 -1.68 -1.32
C ARG A 163 -1.86 -0.20 -1.03
N ILE A 164 -3.01 0.46 -0.87
CA ILE A 164 -3.15 1.85 -0.47
C ILE A 164 -4.19 1.91 0.65
N VAL A 165 -3.88 2.58 1.75
CA VAL A 165 -4.80 2.80 2.87
C VAL A 165 -4.89 4.29 3.18
N ASP A 166 -6.08 4.85 3.01
CA ASP A 166 -6.32 6.28 3.15
C ASP A 166 -7.05 6.62 4.44
N TYR A 167 -6.52 7.63 5.13
CA TYR A 167 -7.16 8.31 6.23
C TYR A 167 -7.29 9.81 5.94
N TRP A 168 -8.50 10.32 6.13
CA TRP A 168 -8.92 11.70 5.97
C TRP A 168 -9.31 12.25 7.35
N PRO A 169 -8.34 12.62 8.20
CA PRO A 169 -8.62 13.17 9.52
C PRO A 169 -9.44 14.45 9.42
N ALA A 170 -10.37 14.60 10.36
CA ALA A 170 -11.14 15.81 10.55
C ALA A 170 -10.48 16.65 11.63
N PRO A 171 -10.40 17.98 11.48
CA PRO A 171 -10.23 18.86 12.61
C PRO A 171 -11.32 18.56 13.66
N TYR A 172 -10.93 18.56 14.93
CA TYR A 172 -11.85 18.42 16.06
C TYR A 172 -11.42 19.37 17.17
N ASP A 173 -12.39 19.83 17.95
CA ASP A 173 -12.10 20.67 19.09
C ASP A 173 -11.39 19.87 20.19
N PRO A 174 -10.29 20.40 20.76
CA PRO A 174 -9.59 19.70 21.82
C PRO A 174 -10.51 19.50 23.03
N PRO A 175 -10.54 18.31 23.64
CA PRO A 175 -11.23 18.11 24.91
C PRO A 175 -10.70 19.07 26.00
N PRO A 176 -11.57 19.51 26.92
CA PRO A 176 -11.18 20.44 27.98
C PRO A 176 -10.24 19.79 29.01
N GLY A 177 -9.58 20.60 29.84
CA GLY A 177 -8.80 20.16 31.00
C GLY A 177 -7.29 20.08 30.79
N ARG A 178 -6.80 20.46 29.61
CA ARG A 178 -5.37 20.48 29.25
C ARG A 178 -4.87 21.83 28.77
N GLU A 179 -5.70 22.87 28.91
CA GLU A 179 -5.41 24.23 28.44
C GLU A 179 -4.12 24.77 29.06
N HIS A 180 -3.86 24.44 30.33
CA HIS A 180 -2.64 24.81 31.05
C HIS A 180 -1.35 24.14 30.53
N LEU A 181 -1.45 23.14 29.64
CA LEU A 181 -0.31 22.41 29.06
C LEU A 181 -0.12 22.70 27.57
N THR A 182 -1.10 23.34 26.91
CA THR A 182 -1.14 23.43 25.45
C THR A 182 -1.21 24.87 24.97
N GLU A 183 -0.41 25.20 23.98
CA GLU A 183 -0.56 26.41 23.17
C GLU A 183 -1.38 26.10 21.90
N ARG A 184 -2.22 27.05 21.48
CA ARG A 184 -2.95 26.98 20.20
C ARG A 184 -2.12 27.72 19.15
N TRP A 185 -1.90 27.08 18.00
CA TRP A 185 -1.12 27.60 16.87
C TRP A 185 -1.86 27.40 15.55
#